data_AF-A0A2H6IWE1-F1
#
_entry.id   AF-A0A2H6IWE1-F1
#
_cell.length_a   1.000
_cell.length_b   1.000
_cell.length_c   1.000
_cell.angle_alpha   90.00
_cell.angle_beta   90.00
_cell.angle_gamma   90.00
#
_symmetry.space_group_name_H-M   'P 1'
#
loop_
_entity.id
_entity.type
_entity.pdbx_description
1 polymer ?
#
loop_
_entity_poly.entity_id
_entity_poly.type
_entity_poly.pdbx_seq_one_letter_code
_entity_poly.pdbx_strand_id
1 'polypeptide(L)'
;MEPIALEDQFVITRAETINETTLARLEGGLVIAIDETGAKYFKRLRRFGDLIILESVNSDASTRSELLSLGGGDHPGLANLLSVAGVLFDEP
;
A
#
# COMPACT_ATOMS: atom_id res chain seq x y z
N MET A 1 -7.19 11.77 12.67
CA MET A 1 -5.77 11.37 12.60
C MET A 1 -5.71 10.11 11.76
N GLU A 2 -4.87 10.09 10.73
CA GLU A 2 -4.66 8.89 9.91
C GLU A 2 -3.76 7.93 10.70
N PRO A 3 -4.09 6.63 10.80
CA PRO A 3 -3.34 5.71 11.64
C PRO A 3 -2.00 5.38 10.99
N ILE A 4 -0.89 5.84 11.56
CA ILE A 4 0.44 5.41 11.18
C ILE A 4 0.80 4.22 12.07
N ALA A 5 1.09 3.06 11.47
CA ALA A 5 1.62 1.93 12.21
C ALA A 5 3.11 2.18 12.51
N LEU A 6 3.47 2.04 13.78
CA LEU A 6 4.86 2.07 14.24
C LEU A 6 5.50 0.69 14.07
N GLU A 7 6.81 0.62 14.27
CA GLU A 7 7.54 -0.66 14.34
C GLU A 7 6.89 -1.57 15.41
N ASP A 8 6.84 -2.87 15.11
CA ASP A 8 6.23 -3.93 15.94
C ASP A 8 4.71 -3.83 16.18
N GLN A 9 3.99 -2.99 15.44
CA GLN A 9 2.52 -2.95 15.48
C GLN A 9 1.87 -3.85 14.46
N PHE A 10 0.71 -4.40 14.81
CA PHE A 10 -0.08 -5.24 13.92
C PHE A 10 -1.06 -4.40 13.10
N VAL A 11 -1.21 -4.74 11.82
CA VAL A 11 -2.13 -4.07 10.89
C VAL A 11 -3.28 -4.99 10.56
N ILE A 12 -4.51 -4.52 10.78
CA ILE A 12 -5.71 -5.25 10.38
C ILE A 12 -5.95 -4.95 8.91
N THR A 13 -6.00 -6.00 8.09
CA THR A 13 -6.15 -5.86 6.64
C THR A 13 -7.32 -6.63 6.07
N ARG A 14 -7.74 -6.25 4.86
CA ARG A 14 -8.69 -7.00 4.04
C ARG A 14 -8.09 -7.21 2.66
N ALA A 15 -8.19 -8.43 2.14
CA ALA A 15 -7.76 -8.71 0.78
C ALA A 15 -8.68 -8.03 -0.22
N GLU A 16 -8.09 -7.40 -1.23
CA GLU A 16 -8.81 -6.61 -2.23
C GLU A 16 -8.56 -7.16 -3.63
N THR A 17 -9.60 -7.19 -4.46
CA THR A 17 -9.43 -7.51 -5.88
C THR A 17 -8.88 -6.28 -6.60
N ILE A 18 -7.74 -6.44 -7.29
CA ILE A 18 -7.14 -5.37 -8.09
C ILE A 18 -8.02 -5.13 -9.33
N ASN A 19 -8.81 -4.06 -9.29
CA ASN A 19 -9.59 -3.55 -10.40
C ASN A 19 -9.76 -2.04 -10.24
N GLU A 20 -10.24 -1.37 -11.29
CA GLU A 20 -10.37 0.09 -11.28
C GLU A 20 -11.23 0.62 -10.14
N THR A 21 -12.33 -0.06 -9.82
CA THR A 21 -13.28 0.39 -8.78
C THR A 21 -12.63 0.32 -7.40
N THR A 22 -11.92 -0.77 -7.10
CA THR A 22 -11.16 -0.93 -5.87
C THR A 22 -10.06 0.12 -5.76
N LEU A 23 -9.27 0.32 -6.81
CA LEU A 23 -8.16 1.27 -6.80
C LEU A 23 -8.64 2.70 -6.59
N ALA A 24 -9.73 3.09 -7.26
CA ALA A 24 -10.35 4.40 -7.06
C ALA A 24 -10.86 4.61 -5.62
N ARG A 25 -11.40 3.56 -5.00
CA ARG A 25 -11.82 3.60 -3.59
C ARG A 25 -10.65 3.73 -2.61
N LEU A 26 -9.51 3.14 -2.93
CA LEU A 26 -8.32 3.11 -2.08
C LEU A 26 -7.36 4.30 -2.32
N GLU A 27 -7.66 5.16 -3.29
CA GLU A 27 -6.86 6.35 -3.61
C GLU A 27 -6.66 7.24 -2.37
N GLY A 28 -5.39 7.51 -2.05
CA GLY A 28 -4.98 8.27 -0.87
C GLY A 28 -5.09 7.51 0.46
N GLY A 29 -5.52 6.25 0.46
CA GLY A 29 -5.63 5.40 1.64
C GLY A 29 -4.37 4.57 1.91
N LEU A 30 -4.26 4.06 3.13
CA LEU A 30 -3.22 3.13 3.53
C LEU A 30 -3.50 1.72 3.00
N VAL A 31 -2.47 1.11 2.44
CA VAL A 31 -2.53 -0.25 1.89
C VAL A 31 -1.28 -1.03 2.27
N ILE A 32 -1.40 -2.35 2.22
CA ILE A 32 -0.25 -3.23 2.02
C ILE A 32 -0.27 -3.69 0.56
N ALA A 33 0.66 -3.19 -0.23
CA ALA A 33 0.87 -3.61 -1.61
C ALA A 33 1.94 -4.71 -1.66
N ILE A 34 1.76 -5.68 -2.55
CA ILE A 34 2.73 -6.76 -2.79
C ILE A 34 3.04 -6.79 -4.28
N ASP A 35 4.33 -6.73 -4.62
CA ASP A 35 4.76 -6.82 -6.02
C ASP A 35 4.92 -8.27 -6.51
N GLU A 36 5.21 -8.43 -7.79
CA GLU A 36 5.45 -9.74 -8.43
C GLU A 36 6.67 -10.51 -7.89
N THR A 37 7.59 -9.84 -7.19
CA THR A 37 8.75 -10.48 -6.52
C THR A 37 8.41 -10.93 -5.11
N GLY A 38 7.25 -10.52 -4.58
CA GLY A 38 6.80 -10.79 -3.22
C GLY A 38 7.23 -9.75 -2.19
N ALA A 39 7.84 -8.64 -2.62
CA ALA A 39 8.16 -7.51 -1.76
C ALA A 39 6.87 -6.85 -1.26
N LYS A 40 6.85 -6.44 0.01
CA LYS A 40 5.66 -5.91 0.68
C LYS A 40 5.89 -4.47 1.11
N TYR A 41 4.88 -3.64 0.90
CA TYR A 41 4.96 -2.20 1.12
C TYR A 41 3.75 -1.73 1.91
N PHE A 42 3.98 -1.18 3.11
CA PHE A 42 2.94 -0.46 3.87
C PHE A 42 3.06 1.03 3.58
N LYS A 43 2.16 1.55 2.75
CA LYS A 43 2.28 2.88 2.12
C LYS A 43 0.90 3.47 1.82
N ARG A 44 0.88 4.76 1.47
CA ARG A 44 -0.31 5.41 0.93
C ARG A 44 -0.37 5.16 -0.58
N LEU A 45 -1.50 4.65 -1.05
CA LEU A 45 -1.74 4.39 -2.47
C LEU A 45 -2.07 5.69 -3.21
N ARG A 46 -1.41 5.94 -4.34
CA ARG A 46 -1.84 6.90 -5.36
C ARG A 46 -1.84 6.22 -6.71
N ARG A 47 -2.82 6.53 -7.55
CA ARG A 47 -2.92 6.00 -8.91
C ARG A 47 -2.76 7.12 -9.93
N PHE A 48 -1.93 6.85 -10.94
CA PHE A 48 -1.76 7.70 -12.11
C PHE A 48 -1.81 6.85 -13.38
N GLY A 49 -3.01 6.68 -13.94
CA GLY A 49 -3.24 5.75 -15.05
C GLY A 49 -2.92 4.31 -14.65
N ASP A 50 -1.96 3.70 -15.34
CA ASP A 50 -1.48 2.33 -15.07
C ASP A 50 -0.32 2.27 -14.08
N LEU A 51 0.13 3.43 -13.58
CA LEU A 51 1.15 3.54 -12.55
C LEU A 51 0.52 3.65 -11.17
N ILE A 52 1.07 2.90 -10.22
CA ILE A 52 0.78 2.99 -8.80
C ILE A 52 1.99 3.60 -8.11
N ILE A 53 1.76 4.69 -7.40
CA ILE A 53 2.76 5.35 -6.56
C ILE A 53 2.43 4.99 -5.12
N LEU A 54 3.39 4.41 -4.42
CA LEU A 54 3.30 4.07 -3.01
C LEU A 54 4.04 5.12 -2.19
N GLU A 55 3.31 6.14 -1.74
CA GLU A 55 3.88 7.26 -1.00
C GLU A 55 4.26 6.84 0.43
N SER A 56 5.42 7.32 0.89
CA SER A 56 5.78 7.16 2.29
C SER A 56 4.77 7.87 3.20
N VAL A 57 4.41 7.18 4.28
CA VAL A 57 3.54 7.69 5.33
C VAL A 57 4.34 8.28 6.49
N ASN A 58 5.63 7.94 6.56
CA ASN A 58 6.57 8.52 7.51
C ASN A 58 7.04 9.89 7.01
N SER A 59 6.91 10.89 7.87
CA SER A 59 7.38 12.26 7.62
C SER A 59 8.88 12.42 7.74
N ASP A 60 9.55 11.48 8.43
CA ASP A 60 11.00 11.36 8.32
C ASP A 60 11.30 10.72 6.96
N ALA A 61 12.25 11.29 6.21
CA ALA A 61 12.57 10.84 4.85
C ALA A 61 13.24 9.44 4.81
N SER A 62 13.10 8.63 5.87
CA SER A 62 13.73 7.33 6.03
C SER A 62 13.20 6.30 5.05
N THR A 63 11.93 6.42 4.67
CA THR A 63 11.26 5.45 3.81
C THR A 63 10.92 6.08 2.47
N ARG A 64 11.46 5.53 1.38
CA ARG A 64 11.26 6.05 0.02
C ARG A 64 9.85 5.75 -0.48
N SER A 65 9.41 6.52 -1.47
CA SER A 65 8.23 6.16 -2.27
C SER A 65 8.62 5.13 -3.33
N GLU A 66 7.69 4.25 -3.67
CA GLU A 66 7.91 3.18 -4.65
C GLU A 66 6.96 3.33 -5.84
N LEU A 67 7.39 2.86 -7.00
CA LEU A 67 6.60 2.85 -8.24
C LEU A 67 6.32 1.40 -8.62
N LEU A 68 5.04 1.08 -8.84
CA LEU A 68 4.57 -0.21 -9.33
C LEU A 68 3.70 -0.02 -10.58
N SER A 69 3.59 -1.06 -11.39
CA SER A 69 2.76 -1.07 -12.61
C SER A 69 1.53 -1.98 -12.45
N LEU A 70 0.40 -1.63 -13.06
CA LEU A 70 -0.79 -2.49 -13.10
C LEU A 70 -0.74 -3.59 -14.17
N GLY A 71 0.25 -3.56 -15.08
CA GLY A 71 0.34 -4.55 -16.15
C GLY A 71 1.57 -4.40 -17.02
N GLY A 72 2.73 -4.86 -16.53
CA GLY A 72 3.99 -4.83 -17.25
C GLY A 72 4.52 -3.41 -17.52
N GLY A 73 5.84 -3.27 -17.64
CA GLY A 73 6.49 -1.97 -17.81
C GLY A 73 7.89 -1.98 -17.21
N ASP A 74 8.45 -0.78 -17.02
CA ASP A 74 9.80 -0.61 -16.46
C ASP A 74 9.84 -0.72 -14.92
N HIS A 75 8.69 -0.93 -14.28
CA HIS A 75 8.54 -1.08 -12.82
C HIS A 75 7.86 -2.40 -12.44
N PRO A 76 8.17 -2.98 -11.26
CA PRO A 76 7.56 -4.22 -10.79
C PRO A 76 6.03 -4.17 -10.85
N GLY A 77 5.41 -5.27 -11.27
CA GLY A 77 3.96 -5.40 -11.31
C GLY A 77 3.35 -5.49 -9.91
N LEU A 78 2.22 -4.81 -9.69
CA LEU A 78 1.39 -5.00 -8.50
C LEU A 78 0.70 -6.37 -8.58
N ALA A 79 1.06 -7.29 -7.69
CA ALA A 79 0.55 -8.65 -7.68
C ALA A 79 -0.61 -8.84 -6.68
N ASN A 80 -0.56 -8.17 -5.53
CA ASN A 80 -1.61 -8.26 -4.52
C ASN A 80 -1.80 -6.94 -3.78
N LEU A 81 -3.01 -6.73 -3.26
CA LEU A 81 -3.38 -5.50 -2.56
C LEU A 81 -4.26 -5.82 -1.36
N LEU A 82 -3.87 -5.28 -0.20
CA LEU A 82 -4.63 -5.37 1.03
C LEU A 82 -5.00 -3.95 1.49
N SER A 83 -6.28 -3.68 1.72
CA SER A 83 -6.70 -2.43 2.36
C SER A 83 -6.47 -2.48 3.86
N VAL A 84 -6.11 -1.35 4.45
CA VAL A 84 -5.85 -1.25 5.89
C VAL A 84 -7.11 -0.79 6.59
N ALA A 85 -7.64 -1.65 7.47
CA ALA A 85 -8.85 -1.38 8.24
C ALA A 85 -8.56 -0.78 9.62
N GLY A 86 -7.34 -0.93 10.12
CA GLY A 86 -6.92 -0.39 11.42
C GLY A 86 -5.51 -0.87 11.81
N VAL A 87 -5.01 -0.32 12.91
CA VAL A 87 -3.73 -0.70 13.53
C VAL A 87 -4.02 -1.10 14.97
N LEU A 88 -3.46 -2.22 15.41
CA LEU A 88 -3.53 -2.71 16.78
C LEU A 88 -2.26 -2.25 17.50
N PHE A 89 -2.46 -1.53 18.61
CA PHE A 89 -1.39 -0.90 19.38
C PHE A 89 -0.83 -1.82 20.48
N ASP A 90 -1.51 -2.91 20.81
CA ASP A 90 -1.08 -3.95 21.76
C ASP A 90 -1.68 -5.32 21.36
N GLU A 91 -1.01 -6.41 21.72
CA GLU A 91 -1.62 -7.74 21.75
C GLU A 91 -2.59 -7.86 22.94
N PRO A 92 -3.74 -8.53 22.82
CA PRO A 92 -4.67 -8.74 23.94
C PRO A 92 -4.10 -9.63 25.05
#